data_AF-A0A7C4QRX2-F1
#
_entry.id   AF-A0A7C4QRX2-F1
#
_cell.length_a   1.000
_cell.length_b   1.000
_cell.length_c   1.000
_cell.angle_alpha   90.00
_cell.angle_beta   90.00
_cell.angle_gamma   90.00
#
_symmetry.space_group_name_H-M   'P 1'
#
loop_
_entity.id
_entity.type
_entity.pdbx_description
1 polymer ?
#
loop_
_entity_poly.entity_id
_entity_poly.type
_entity_poly.pdbx_seq_one_letter_code
_entity_poly.pdbx_strand_id
1 'polypeptide(L)'
;MTLHYHHDYQCVKCEAFFIPFLSPVTLCPECGEPNLQAEDFREVVKLLVDANATHRQLYGQFTPPAYGVFSLIDHYIYYSASIFDLYVERHTSRALIIEESIASEPPMWQEHLRELLFQLFEQAEKRGLFAPLPTPEPQAAPEIPPVHDGPKKKAA
;
A
#
# COMPACT_ATOMS: atom_id res chain seq x y z
N MET A 1 -6.72 -10.97 -5.06
CA MET A 1 -5.39 -11.33 -4.51
C MET A 1 -4.72 -10.06 -4.03
N THR A 2 -4.38 -9.98 -2.76
CA THR A 2 -3.69 -8.82 -2.18
C THR A 2 -2.19 -9.02 -2.21
N LEU A 3 -1.43 -7.95 -2.48
CA LEU A 3 0.02 -7.99 -2.39
C LEU A 3 0.45 -7.80 -0.93
N HIS A 4 1.27 -8.72 -0.44
CA HIS A 4 1.87 -8.73 0.90
C HIS A 4 3.39 -8.74 0.77
N TYR A 5 4.08 -8.13 1.74
CA TYR A 5 5.52 -8.21 1.85
C TYR A 5 5.89 -8.63 3.28
N HIS A 6 6.52 -9.79 3.40
CA HIS A 6 6.99 -10.31 4.68
C HIS A 6 8.43 -9.87 4.90
N HIS A 7 8.60 -8.66 5.43
CA HIS A 7 9.91 -8.17 5.83
C HIS A 7 9.76 -7.35 7.11
N ASP A 8 10.51 -7.71 8.15
CA ASP A 8 10.49 -7.03 9.44
C ASP A 8 11.93 -6.72 9.85
N TYR A 9 12.26 -5.47 10.13
CA TYR A 9 13.57 -5.14 10.70
C TYR A 9 13.50 -5.28 12.20
N GLN A 10 14.36 -6.14 12.74
CA GLN A 10 14.47 -6.34 14.18
C GLN A 10 15.79 -5.75 14.69
N CYS A 11 15.73 -4.96 15.76
CA CYS A 11 16.93 -4.45 16.42
C CYS A 11 17.65 -5.58 17.15
N VAL A 12 18.94 -5.78 16.88
CA VAL A 12 19.75 -6.83 17.54
C VAL A 12 19.97 -6.61 19.04
N LYS A 13 19.71 -5.40 19.55
CA LYS A 13 19.95 -5.04 20.96
C LYS A 13 18.71 -5.09 21.83
N CYS A 14 17.62 -4.48 21.37
CA CYS A 14 16.37 -4.40 22.13
C CYS A 14 15.23 -5.24 21.52
N GLU A 15 15.50 -5.95 20.42
CA GLU A 15 14.54 -6.83 19.73
C GLU A 15 13.31 -6.13 19.16
N ALA A 16 13.25 -4.79 19.24
CA ALA A 16 12.19 -3.98 18.68
C ALA A 16 12.09 -4.15 17.15
N PHE A 17 10.87 -4.30 16.65
CA PHE A 17 10.57 -4.26 15.23
C PHE A 17 10.36 -2.81 14.77
N PHE A 18 10.95 -2.45 13.63
CA PHE A 18 10.85 -1.08 13.11
C PHE A 18 11.02 -1.04 11.59
N ILE A 19 10.86 0.15 11.00
CA ILE A 19 11.23 0.44 9.61
C ILE A 19 12.38 1.44 9.59
N PRO A 20 13.34 1.31 8.66
CA PRO A 20 14.42 2.26 8.44
C PRO A 20 13.95 3.72 8.38
N PHE A 21 14.80 4.64 8.80
CA PHE A 21 14.61 6.08 8.62
C PHE A 21 15.36 6.56 7.38
N LEU A 22 15.02 7.73 6.85
CA LEU A 22 15.85 8.40 5.84
C LEU A 22 17.09 9.00 6.53
N SER A 23 17.99 8.13 6.96
CA SER A 23 19.25 8.48 7.58
C SER A 23 20.36 7.68 6.91
N PRO A 24 21.58 8.24 6.74
CA PRO A 24 22.73 7.47 6.26
C PRO A 24 23.06 6.28 7.18
N VAL A 25 22.58 6.32 8.43
CA VAL A 25 22.64 5.21 9.38
C VAL A 25 21.26 5.00 9.96
N THR A 26 20.66 3.85 9.66
CA THR A 26 19.39 3.44 10.26
C THR A 26 19.59 3.17 11.74
N LEU A 27 18.97 3.98 12.60
CA LEU A 27 18.99 3.79 14.06
C LEU A 27 17.68 3.15 14.51
N CYS A 28 17.76 2.25 15.49
CA CYS A 28 16.58 1.74 16.17
C CYS A 28 15.86 2.90 16.89
N PRO A 29 14.54 3.09 16.68
CA PRO A 29 13.80 4.18 17.31
C PRO A 29 13.70 4.02 18.83
N GLU A 30 13.76 2.79 19.34
CA GLU A 30 13.60 2.51 20.76
C GLU A 30 14.89 2.70 21.57
N CYS A 31 16.03 2.23 21.06
CA CYS A 31 17.29 2.23 21.81
C CYS A 31 18.45 2.99 21.15
N GLY A 32 18.25 3.53 19.95
CA GLY A 32 19.26 4.29 19.18
C GLY A 32 20.37 3.43 18.59
N GLU A 33 20.33 2.10 18.70
CA GLU A 33 21.37 1.22 18.17
C GLU A 33 21.37 1.24 16.63
N PRO A 34 22.53 1.40 15.98
CA PRO A 34 22.64 1.26 14.53
C PRO A 34 22.22 -0.14 14.06
N ASN A 35 21.37 -0.20 13.05
CA ASN A 35 21.05 -1.43 12.36
C ASN A 35 21.74 -1.46 11.00
N LEU A 36 22.85 -2.21 10.91
CA LEU A 36 23.63 -2.38 9.69
C LEU A 36 22.99 -3.33 8.68
N GLN A 37 21.95 -4.06 9.09
CA GLN A 37 21.21 -5.00 8.24
C GLN A 37 19.93 -4.39 7.66
N ALA A 38 19.57 -3.17 8.07
CA ALA A 38 18.43 -2.48 7.49
C ALA A 38 18.68 -2.19 6.01
N GLU A 39 17.72 -2.51 5.14
CA GLU A 39 17.81 -2.10 3.73
C GLU A 39 17.76 -0.57 3.65
N ASP A 40 18.15 -0.05 2.49
CA ASP A 40 17.97 1.36 2.19
C ASP A 40 16.48 1.70 2.32
N PHE A 41 16.17 2.71 3.14
CA PHE A 41 14.83 3.26 3.30
C PHE A 41 14.13 3.52 1.96
N ARG A 42 14.88 3.87 0.90
CA ARG A 42 14.35 4.08 -0.45
C ARG A 42 13.74 2.82 -1.07
N GLU A 43 14.30 1.65 -0.77
CA GLU A 43 13.75 0.37 -1.22
C GLU A 43 12.43 0.08 -0.50
N VAL A 44 12.34 0.37 0.80
CA VAL A 44 11.07 0.28 1.55
C VAL A 44 10.01 1.21 0.95
N VAL A 45 10.35 2.47 0.69
CA VAL A 45 9.44 3.42 0.03
C VAL A 45 8.97 2.87 -1.31
N LYS A 46 9.89 2.34 -2.13
CA LYS A 46 9.55 1.74 -3.44
C LYS A 46 8.58 0.57 -3.29
N LEU A 47 8.84 -0.36 -2.36
CA LEU A 47 8.00 -1.53 -2.08
C LEU A 47 6.57 -1.11 -1.70
N LEU A 48 6.44 -0.16 -0.78
CA LEU A 48 5.14 0.34 -0.33
C LEU A 48 4.37 1.03 -1.47
N VAL A 49 5.03 1.83 -2.30
CA VAL A 49 4.39 2.47 -3.46
C VAL A 49 3.98 1.43 -4.51
N ASP A 50 4.79 0.40 -4.75
CA ASP A 50 4.47 -0.71 -5.66
C ASP A 50 3.25 -1.50 -5.16
N ALA A 51 3.14 -1.76 -3.86
CA ALA A 51 1.97 -2.40 -3.27
C ALA A 51 0.69 -1.57 -3.45
N ASN A 52 0.74 -0.28 -3.10
CA ASN A 52 -0.38 0.64 -3.25
C ASN A 52 -0.82 0.78 -4.72
N ALA A 53 0.13 0.90 -5.66
CA ALA A 53 -0.17 0.94 -7.08
C ALA A 53 -0.87 -0.35 -7.56
N THR A 54 -0.38 -1.51 -7.10
CA THR A 54 -0.94 -2.81 -7.42
C THR A 54 -2.37 -2.94 -6.89
N HIS A 55 -2.61 -2.55 -5.63
CA HIS A 55 -3.96 -2.59 -5.05
C HIS A 55 -4.92 -1.66 -5.79
N ARG A 56 -4.50 -0.42 -6.07
CA ARG A 56 -5.31 0.52 -6.86
C ARG A 56 -5.68 -0.03 -8.23
N GLN A 57 -4.72 -0.65 -8.92
CA GLN A 57 -4.96 -1.25 -10.23
C GLN A 57 -5.95 -2.42 -10.16
N LEU A 58 -5.85 -3.26 -9.13
CA LEU A 58 -6.68 -4.46 -8.99
C LEU A 58 -8.09 -4.17 -8.46
N TYR A 59 -8.23 -3.19 -7.57
CA TYR A 59 -9.46 -2.96 -6.81
C TYR A 59 -10.15 -1.63 -7.12
N GLY A 60 -9.52 -0.75 -7.89
CA GLY A 60 -10.02 0.60 -8.15
C GLY A 60 -9.77 1.60 -7.02
N GLN A 61 -9.24 1.13 -5.89
CA GLN A 61 -8.94 1.88 -4.67
C GLN A 61 -7.66 1.34 -4.05
N PHE A 62 -6.96 2.13 -3.24
CA PHE A 62 -5.71 1.71 -2.65
C PHE A 62 -5.91 0.64 -1.59
N THR A 63 -6.94 0.75 -0.74
CA THR A 63 -7.22 -0.22 0.32
C THR A 63 -7.99 -1.41 -0.24
N PRO A 64 -7.45 -2.64 -0.19
CA PRO A 64 -8.18 -3.81 -0.66
C PRO A 64 -9.44 -4.08 0.17
N PRO A 65 -10.51 -4.66 -0.42
CA PRO A 65 -11.74 -5.01 0.31
C PRO A 65 -11.53 -5.97 1.49
N ALA A 66 -10.47 -6.79 1.43
CA ALA A 66 -10.01 -7.63 2.50
C ALA A 66 -8.48 -7.63 2.50
N TYR A 67 -7.85 -7.30 3.63
CA TYR A 67 -6.39 -7.29 3.78
C TYR A 67 -6.00 -7.86 5.14
N GLY A 68 -5.10 -8.84 5.15
CA GLY A 68 -4.54 -9.41 6.38
C GLY A 68 -3.20 -8.76 6.73
N VAL A 69 -3.00 -8.37 7.99
CA VAL A 69 -1.72 -7.83 8.44
C VAL A 69 -0.92 -8.97 9.08
N PHE A 70 0.17 -9.39 8.43
CA PHE A 70 1.01 -10.51 8.89
C PHE A 70 2.45 -10.13 9.22
N SER A 71 2.83 -8.89 8.90
CA SER A 71 4.16 -8.31 9.13
C SER A 71 4.01 -6.83 9.46
N LEU A 72 5.08 -6.21 9.94
CA LEU A 72 5.15 -4.77 10.09
C LEU A 72 5.03 -4.08 8.73
N ILE A 73 5.71 -4.58 7.69
CA ILE A 73 5.57 -4.00 6.34
C ILE A 73 4.12 -4.09 5.83
N ASP A 74 3.40 -5.19 6.05
CA ASP A 74 1.98 -5.31 5.70
C ASP A 74 1.15 -4.24 6.41
N HIS A 75 1.46 -3.95 7.67
CA HIS A 75 0.81 -2.87 8.41
C HIS A 75 1.03 -1.52 7.71
N TYR A 76 2.25 -1.20 7.29
CA TYR A 76 2.53 0.05 6.56
C TYR A 76 1.91 0.10 5.16
N ILE A 77 1.79 -1.02 4.46
CA ILE A 77 1.04 -1.09 3.20
C ILE A 77 -0.42 -0.71 3.45
N TYR A 78 -1.07 -1.37 4.41
CA TYR A 78 -2.47 -1.10 4.73
C TYR A 78 -2.70 0.32 5.24
N TYR A 79 -1.80 0.81 6.09
CA TYR A 79 -1.86 2.14 6.66
C TYR A 79 -1.72 3.21 5.57
N SER A 80 -0.71 3.12 4.70
CA SER A 80 -0.53 4.04 3.58
C SER A 80 -1.67 3.99 2.57
N ALA A 81 -2.21 2.80 2.29
CA ALA A 81 -3.38 2.63 1.41
C ALA A 81 -4.61 3.37 1.93
N SER A 82 -4.90 3.23 3.23
CA SER A 82 -6.03 3.89 3.87
C SER A 82 -5.90 5.42 3.80
N ILE A 83 -4.69 5.94 4.00
CA ILE A 83 -4.37 7.38 3.92
C ILE A 83 -4.50 7.89 2.49
N PHE A 84 -4.06 7.11 1.50
CA PHE A 84 -4.20 7.47 0.09
C PHE A 84 -5.66 7.49 -0.37
N ASP A 85 -6.49 6.56 0.10
CA ASP A 85 -7.93 6.59 -0.17
C ASP A 85 -8.59 7.84 0.45
N LEU A 86 -8.26 8.19 1.70
CA LEU A 86 -8.73 9.43 2.32
C LEU A 86 -8.31 10.67 1.52
N TYR A 87 -7.11 10.65 0.94
CA TYR A 87 -6.61 11.74 0.10
C TYR A 87 -7.39 11.87 -1.21
N VAL A 88 -7.67 10.75 -1.87
CA VAL A 88 -8.48 10.72 -3.08
C VAL A 88 -9.91 11.14 -2.79
N GLU A 89 -10.51 10.69 -1.69
CA GLU A 89 -11.90 10.99 -1.32
C GLU A 89 -12.09 12.47 -0.96
N ARG A 90 -11.21 13.02 -0.11
CA ARG A 90 -11.38 14.36 0.44
C ARG A 90 -10.84 15.46 -0.47
N HIS A 91 -10.01 15.12 -1.45
CA HIS A 91 -9.35 16.08 -2.35
C HIS A 91 -8.69 17.27 -1.60
N THR A 92 -8.03 16.97 -0.48
CA THR A 92 -7.41 17.98 0.41
C THR A 92 -5.89 17.97 0.28
N SER A 93 -5.19 18.80 1.06
CA SER A 93 -3.73 18.80 1.08
C SER A 93 -3.18 17.51 1.70
N ARG A 94 -2.12 16.95 1.09
CA ARG A 94 -1.43 15.78 1.67
C ARG A 94 -0.89 16.05 3.07
N ALA A 95 -0.38 17.26 3.32
CA ALA A 95 0.17 17.63 4.62
C ALA A 95 -0.89 17.52 5.72
N LEU A 96 -2.10 18.05 5.47
CA LEU A 96 -3.20 17.94 6.42
C LEU A 96 -3.57 16.49 6.70
N ILE A 97 -3.72 15.66 5.66
CA ILE A 97 -4.06 14.24 5.83
C ILE A 97 -2.98 13.48 6.59
N ILE A 98 -1.71 13.75 6.32
CA ILE A 98 -0.59 13.14 7.04
C ILE A 98 -0.69 13.49 8.53
N GLU A 99 -0.79 14.78 8.87
CA GLU A 99 -0.85 15.22 10.27
C GLU A 99 -2.08 14.68 11.00
N GLU A 100 -3.25 14.67 10.36
CA GLU A 100 -4.47 14.08 10.93
C GLU A 100 -4.31 12.58 11.18
N SER A 101 -3.68 11.85 10.26
CA SER A 101 -3.54 10.39 10.34
C SER A 101 -2.58 9.97 11.44
N ILE A 102 -1.50 10.72 11.65
CA ILE A 102 -0.48 10.39 12.66
C ILE A 102 -0.77 10.99 14.04
N ALA A 103 -1.79 11.86 14.19
CA ALA A 103 -2.03 12.59 15.44
C ALA A 103 -2.29 11.69 16.65
N SER A 104 -2.85 10.49 16.44
CA SER A 104 -3.09 9.49 17.49
C SER A 104 -1.87 8.63 17.82
N GLU A 105 -0.82 8.70 17.01
CA GLU A 105 0.36 7.87 17.18
C GLU A 105 1.28 8.41 18.27
N PRO A 106 2.07 7.55 18.95
CA PRO A 106 3.01 8.04 19.96
C PRO A 106 4.01 9.03 19.35
N PRO A 107 4.45 10.08 20.08
CA PRO A 107 5.30 11.14 19.52
C PRO A 107 6.56 10.66 18.79
N MET A 108 7.19 9.59 19.29
CA MET A 108 8.33 8.91 18.65
C MET A 108 8.02 8.45 17.22
N TRP A 109 6.80 7.94 16.99
CA TRP A 109 6.38 7.42 15.69
C TRP A 109 5.89 8.51 14.76
N GLN A 110 5.40 9.64 15.29
CA GLN A 110 4.87 10.71 14.45
C GLN A 110 5.93 11.28 13.50
N GLU A 111 7.15 11.54 13.99
CA GLU A 111 8.23 12.04 13.13
C GLU A 111 8.59 11.04 12.02
N HIS A 112 8.74 9.77 12.39
CA HIS A 112 9.01 8.68 11.45
C HIS A 112 7.92 8.54 10.38
N LEU A 113 6.66 8.45 10.82
CA LEU A 113 5.51 8.27 9.94
C LEU A 113 5.32 9.48 9.03
N ARG A 114 5.55 10.70 9.54
CA ARG A 114 5.51 11.92 8.74
C ARG A 114 6.50 11.83 7.60
N GLU A 115 7.77 11.54 7.89
CA GLU A 115 8.82 11.42 6.88
C GLU A 115 8.49 10.34 5.84
N LEU A 116 8.13 9.14 6.29
CA LEU A 116 7.74 8.03 5.43
C LEU A 116 6.57 8.42 4.52
N LEU A 117 5.48 8.95 5.08
CA LEU A 117 4.29 9.30 4.31
C LEU A 117 4.58 10.40 3.29
N PHE A 118 5.37 11.42 3.62
CA PHE A 118 5.75 12.44 2.65
C PHE A 118 6.50 11.85 1.45
N GLN A 119 7.42 10.91 1.70
CA GLN A 119 8.16 10.22 0.63
C GLN A 119 7.24 9.33 -0.20
N LEU A 120 6.30 8.61 0.43
CA LEU A 120 5.30 7.81 -0.27
C LEU A 120 4.41 8.67 -1.17
N PHE A 121 3.89 9.80 -0.67
CA PHE A 121 3.10 10.74 -1.45
C PHE A 121 3.89 11.30 -2.64
N GLU A 122 5.13 11.74 -2.41
CA GLU A 122 5.98 12.29 -3.47
C GLU A 122 6.19 11.27 -4.60
N GLN A 123 6.49 10.02 -4.26
CA GLN A 123 6.69 8.95 -5.26
C GLN A 123 5.37 8.55 -5.95
N ALA A 124 4.27 8.49 -5.21
CA ALA A 124 2.95 8.19 -5.76
C ALA A 124 2.49 9.27 -6.74
N GLU A 125 2.67 10.55 -6.42
CA GLU A 125 2.39 11.69 -7.30
C GLU A 125 3.22 11.64 -8.59
N LYS A 126 4.54 11.41 -8.48
CA LYS A 126 5.43 11.26 -9.64
C LYS A 126 4.99 10.16 -10.58
N ARG A 127 4.41 9.09 -10.05
CA ARG A 127 3.86 7.96 -10.82
C ARG A 127 2.43 8.18 -11.31
N GLY A 128 1.83 9.33 -11.02
CA GLY A 128 0.44 9.64 -11.38
C GLY A 128 -0.58 8.74 -10.65
N LEU A 129 -0.21 8.15 -9.51
CA LEU A 129 -1.06 7.17 -8.84
C LEU A 129 -2.38 7.76 -8.39
N PHE A 130 -2.50 9.08 -8.18
CA PHE A 130 -3.74 9.71 -7.76
C PHE A 130 -4.67 10.12 -8.91
N ALA A 131 -4.21 10.03 -10.17
CA ALA A 131 -5.02 10.38 -11.33
C ALA A 131 -6.23 9.42 -11.49
N PRO A 132 -7.40 9.90 -11.96
CA PRO A 132 -8.55 9.03 -12.20
C PRO A 132 -8.16 7.79 -12.99
N LEU A 133 -8.58 6.62 -12.52
CA LEU A 133 -8.33 5.39 -13.27
C LEU A 133 -9.07 5.46 -14.61
N PRO A 134 -8.48 4.93 -15.69
CA PRO A 134 -9.19 4.83 -16.95
C PRO A 134 -10.47 4.04 -16.74
N THR A 135 -11.59 4.58 -17.22
CA THR A 135 -12.84 3.82 -17.26
C THR A 135 -12.57 2.55 -18.05
N PRO A 136 -12.82 1.35 -17.49
CA PRO A 136 -12.66 0.13 -18.25
C PRO A 136 -13.52 0.25 -19.50
N GLU A 137 -12.91 0.09 -20.67
CA GLU A 137 -13.66 0.00 -21.91
C GLU A 137 -14.72 -1.08 -21.74
N PRO A 138 -15.97 -0.86 -22.21
CA PRO A 138 -16.99 -1.89 -22.18
C PRO A 138 -16.42 -3.14 -22.84
N GLN A 139 -16.11 -4.17 -22.04
CA GLN A 139 -15.72 -5.45 -22.61
C GLN A 139 -16.91 -5.92 -23.42
N ALA A 140 -16.71 -6.11 -24.73
CA ALA A 140 -17.73 -6.70 -25.58
C ALA A 140 -18.26 -7.94 -24.86
N ALA A 141 -19.57 -7.99 -24.65
CA ALA A 141 -20.19 -9.13 -24.00
C ALA A 141 -19.67 -10.39 -24.70
N PRO A 142 -19.21 -11.42 -23.95
CA PRO A 142 -18.73 -12.64 -24.57
C PRO A 142 -19.82 -13.13 -25.51
N GLU A 143 -19.47 -13.33 -26.79
CA GLU A 143 -20.39 -13.90 -27.76
C GLU A 143 -20.87 -15.23 -27.18
N ILE A 144 -22.15 -15.26 -26.77
CA ILE A 144 -22.75 -16.47 -26.27
C ILE A 144 -22.76 -17.42 -27.47
N PRO A 145 -22.01 -18.54 -27.44
CA PRO A 145 -22.02 -19.47 -28.55
C PRO A 145 -23.47 -19.93 -28.77
N PRO A 146 -23.90 -20.08 -30.04
CA PRO A 146 -25.26 -20.49 -30.33
C PRO A 146 -25.57 -21.77 -29.55
N VAL A 147 -26.66 -21.74 -28.79
CA VAL A 147 -27.15 -22.91 -28.07
C VAL A 147 -27.37 -23.99 -29.10
N HIS A 148 -26.56 -25.06 -29.06
CA HIS A 148 -26.77 -26.21 -29.93
C HIS A 148 -28.17 -26.75 -29.65
N ASP A 149 -29.06 -26.62 -30.65
CA ASP A 149 -30.37 -27.25 -30.62
C ASP A 149 -30.19 -28.74 -30.33
N GLY A 150 -30.58 -29.14 -29.12
CA GLY A 150 -30.52 -30.53 -28.69
C GLY A 150 -31.30 -31.42 -29.66
N PRO A 151 -30.94 -32.71 -29.76
CA PRO A 151 -31.56 -33.63 -30.71
C PRO A 151 -33.07 -33.69 -30.51
N LYS A 152 -33.82 -33.29 -31.55
CA LYS A 152 -35.28 -33.42 -31.61
C LYS A 152 -35.64 -34.89 -31.40
N LYS A 153 -36.18 -35.23 -30.23
CA LYS A 153 -36.78 -36.55 -29.98
C LYS A 153 -37.91 -36.76 -31.00
N LYS A 154 -37.72 -37.71 -31.91
CA LYS A 154 -38.83 -38.23 -32.73
C LYS A 154 -39.76 -38.98 -31.79
N ALA A 155 -40.99 -38.50 -31.65
CA ALA A 155 -42.06 -39.27 -31.01
C ALA A 155 -42.37 -40.48 -31.90
N ALA A 156 -42.42 -41.66 -31.27
CA ALA A 156 -42.86 -42.92 -31.87
C ALA A 156 -44.36 -43.10 -31.61
#